data_AF-A0A6M5GCM8-F1
#
_entry.id   AF-A0A6M5GCM8-F1
#
_cell.length_a   1.000
_cell.length_b   1.000
_cell.length_c   1.000
_cell.angle_alpha   90.00
_cell.angle_beta   90.00
_cell.angle_gamma   90.00
#
_symmetry.space_group_name_H-M   'P 1'
#
loop_
_entity.id
_entity.type
_entity.pdbx_description
1 polymer ?
#
loop_
_entity_poly.entity_id
_entity_poly.type
_entity_poly.pdbx_seq_one_letter_code
_entity_poly.pdbx_strand_id
1 'polypeptide(L)'
;MSLLVKITLSAALILSIAVPFGAFAAGEKTKGRYKTALAANVFLFFGTMVFAAVVMFSGNAAAAETGAQAAGSSAAGMGYLSAALATGLSCLGGGIAVSAAASAALGAISEDSSILGKSLIFVGLAEGVCLYGLIISFMILGKL
;
A
#
# COMPACT_ATOMS: atom_id res chain seq x y z
N MET A 1 16.83 20.29 -3.15
CA MET A 1 17.14 18.98 -3.76
C MET A 1 17.02 19.08 -5.26
N SER A 2 18.02 18.63 -6.03
CA SER A 2 17.92 18.64 -7.48
C SER A 2 16.83 17.67 -7.94
N LEU A 3 16.21 17.97 -9.08
CA LEU A 3 15.17 17.14 -9.72
C LEU A 3 15.66 15.69 -9.91
N LEU A 4 16.95 15.55 -10.18
CA LEU A 4 17.67 14.28 -10.34
C LEU A 4 17.62 13.41 -9.07
N VAL A 5 17.75 14.00 -7.87
CA VAL A 5 17.63 13.28 -6.59
C VAL A 5 16.19 12.78 -6.35
N LYS A 6 15.19 13.57 -6.72
CA LYS A 6 13.77 13.17 -6.58
C LYS A 6 13.41 12.02 -7.54
N ILE A 7 13.90 12.06 -8.78
CA ILE A 7 13.67 11.00 -9.78
C ILE A 7 14.40 9.71 -9.37
N THR A 8 15.64 9.80 -8.90
CA THR A 8 16.40 8.62 -8.49
C THR A 8 15.80 7.94 -7.26
N LEU A 9 15.35 8.69 -6.26
CA LEU A 9 14.68 8.12 -5.09
C LEU A 9 13.32 7.48 -5.44
N SER A 10 12.52 8.12 -6.30
CA SER A 10 11.24 7.54 -6.73
C SER A 10 11.41 6.31 -7.63
N ALA A 11 12.39 6.30 -8.53
CA ALA A 11 12.76 5.12 -9.32
C ALA A 11 13.29 3.98 -8.45
N ALA A 12 14.12 4.27 -7.44
CA ALA A 12 14.60 3.27 -6.49
C ALA A 12 13.45 2.64 -5.69
N LEU A 13 12.46 3.44 -5.27
CA LEU A 13 11.28 2.94 -4.55
C LEU A 13 10.43 2.02 -5.42
N ILE A 14 10.21 2.36 -6.69
CA ILE A 14 9.48 1.51 -7.65
C ILE A 14 10.24 0.21 -7.91
N LEU A 15 11.56 0.28 -8.15
CA LEU A 15 12.39 -0.91 -8.37
C LEU A 15 12.47 -1.82 -7.15
N SER A 16 12.43 -1.25 -5.94
CA SER A 16 12.38 -2.00 -4.68
C SER A 16 11.16 -2.92 -4.59
N ILE A 17 10.06 -2.54 -5.26
CA ILE A 17 8.82 -3.32 -5.32
C ILE A 17 8.83 -4.25 -6.54
N ALA A 18 9.26 -3.76 -7.71
CA ALA A 18 9.18 -4.49 -8.97
C ALA A 18 10.18 -5.65 -9.08
N VAL A 19 11.42 -5.48 -8.59
CA VAL A 19 12.49 -6.49 -8.72
C VAL A 19 12.19 -7.78 -7.93
N PRO A 20 11.76 -7.73 -6.65
CA PRO A 20 11.43 -8.94 -5.90
C PRO A 20 10.21 -9.67 -6.47
N PHE A 21 9.20 -8.93 -6.94
CA PHE A 21 8.02 -9.51 -7.59
C PHE A 21 8.34 -10.10 -8.96
N GLY A 22 9.19 -9.45 -9.75
CA GLY A 22 9.67 -9.97 -11.05
C GLY A 22 10.50 -11.25 -10.89
N ALA A 23 11.41 -11.29 -9.91
CA ALA A 23 12.19 -12.48 -9.58
C ALA A 23 11.31 -13.64 -9.06
N PHE A 24 10.24 -13.34 -8.32
CA PHE A 24 9.24 -14.34 -7.92
C PHE A 24 8.34 -14.79 -9.08
N ALA A 25 8.04 -13.91 -10.03
CA ALA A 25 7.22 -14.23 -11.20
C ALA A 25 7.96 -15.13 -12.22
N ALA A 26 9.26 -14.90 -12.42
CA ALA A 26 10.11 -15.69 -13.29
C ALA A 26 10.61 -17.02 -12.66
N GLY A 27 10.39 -17.21 -11.36
CA GLY A 27 10.80 -18.40 -10.61
C GLY A 27 9.69 -19.42 -10.39
N GLU A 28 10.03 -20.56 -9.78
CA GLU A 28 9.06 -21.58 -9.40
C GLU A 28 8.12 -21.06 -8.30
N LYS A 29 6.82 -21.28 -8.50
CA LYS A 29 5.75 -20.83 -7.62
C LYS A 29 5.63 -21.75 -6.39
N THR A 30 6.64 -21.77 -5.54
CA THR A 30 6.64 -22.52 -4.28
C THR A 30 6.34 -21.63 -3.07
N LYS A 31 5.62 -22.16 -2.07
CA LYS A 31 5.26 -21.44 -0.83
C LYS A 31 6.49 -20.84 -0.09
N GLY A 32 7.65 -21.49 -0.19
CA GLY A 32 8.90 -21.00 0.39
C GLY A 32 9.43 -19.74 -0.29
N ARG A 33 9.50 -19.75 -1.62
CA ARG A 33 9.98 -18.60 -2.42
C ARG A 33 9.07 -17.39 -2.32
N TYR A 34 7.76 -17.58 -2.10
CA TYR A 34 6.82 -16.48 -1.87
C TYR A 34 7.13 -15.73 -0.57
N LYS A 35 7.37 -16.45 0.53
CA LYS A 35 7.75 -15.83 1.82
C LYS A 35 9.08 -15.10 1.71
N THR A 36 10.06 -15.67 1.00
CA THR A 36 11.36 -15.02 0.76
C THR A 36 11.21 -13.77 -0.11
N ALA A 37 10.38 -13.81 -1.16
CA ALA A 37 10.12 -12.64 -2.01
C ALA A 37 9.40 -11.52 -1.26
N LEU A 38 8.40 -11.87 -0.42
CA LEU A 38 7.71 -10.91 0.45
C LEU A 38 8.67 -10.28 1.46
N ALA A 39 9.50 -11.08 2.13
CA ALA A 39 10.49 -10.60 3.09
C ALA A 39 11.53 -9.69 2.40
N ALA A 40 12.01 -10.06 1.21
CA ALA A 40 12.91 -9.23 0.42
C ALA A 40 12.25 -7.91 0.00
N ASN A 41 10.97 -7.92 -0.36
CA ASN A 41 10.21 -6.72 -0.75
C ASN A 41 10.06 -5.74 0.43
N VAL A 42 9.62 -6.25 1.59
CA VAL A 42 9.52 -5.45 2.82
C VAL A 42 10.89 -4.90 3.21
N PHE A 43 11.93 -5.72 3.17
CA PHE A 43 13.29 -5.29 3.51
C PHE A 43 13.84 -4.22 2.53
N LEU A 44 13.69 -4.41 1.22
CA LEU A 44 14.13 -3.42 0.23
C LEU A 44 13.32 -2.12 0.32
N PHE A 45 12.01 -2.20 0.53
CA PHE A 45 11.13 -1.03 0.63
C PHE A 45 11.45 -0.20 1.88
N PHE A 46 11.46 -0.81 3.07
CA PHE A 46 11.79 -0.10 4.30
C PHE A 46 13.27 0.30 4.35
N GLY A 47 14.17 -0.51 3.80
CA GLY A 47 15.60 -0.19 3.71
C GLY A 47 15.88 1.03 2.83
N THR A 48 15.24 1.12 1.66
CA THR A 48 15.34 2.31 0.79
C THR A 48 14.68 3.54 1.42
N MET A 49 13.58 3.36 2.17
CA MET A 49 12.92 4.45 2.90
C MET A 49 13.79 4.99 4.04
N VAL A 50 14.43 4.12 4.84
CA VAL A 50 15.35 4.51 5.91
C VAL A 50 16.62 5.14 5.33
N PHE A 51 17.17 4.58 4.26
CA PHE A 51 18.32 5.17 3.56
C PHE A 51 17.98 6.57 3.04
N ALA A 52 16.83 6.75 2.41
CA ALA A 52 16.35 8.06 1.99
C ALA A 52 16.21 8.99 3.20
N ALA A 53 15.59 8.57 4.30
CA ALA A 53 15.45 9.40 5.50
C ALA A 53 16.81 9.86 6.07
N VAL A 54 17.79 8.95 6.17
CA VAL A 54 19.13 9.25 6.67
C VAL A 54 19.86 10.22 5.74
N VAL A 55 19.81 10.02 4.43
CA VAL A 55 20.43 10.92 3.44
C VAL A 55 19.77 12.31 3.43
N MET A 56 18.45 12.38 3.65
CA MET A 56 17.68 13.63 3.66
C MET A 56 17.88 14.43 4.95
N PHE A 57 18.18 13.77 6.09
CA PHE A 57 18.42 14.42 7.39
C PHE A 57 19.91 14.61 7.75
N SER A 58 20.85 13.96 7.06
CA SER A 58 22.30 14.09 7.36
C SER A 58 22.97 15.31 6.71
N GLY A 59 22.23 16.10 5.93
CA GLY A 59 22.75 17.27 5.21
C GLY A 59 22.30 18.60 5.81
N ASN A 60 23.18 19.22 6.59
CA ASN A 60 23.26 20.66 6.90
C ASN A 60 22.14 21.25 7.79
N ALA A 61 22.47 21.37 9.09
CA ALA A 61 21.86 22.35 9.98
C ALA A 61 22.16 23.77 9.46
N ALA A 62 21.29 24.32 8.62
CA ALA A 62 21.28 25.74 8.30
C ALA A 62 19.87 26.32 8.30
N ALA A 63 19.76 27.36 9.13
CA ALA A 63 18.92 28.55 8.99
C ALA A 63 17.40 28.40 9.15
N ALA A 64 16.93 29.02 10.24
CA ALA A 64 15.56 29.20 10.69
C ALA A 64 14.60 29.91 9.69
N GLU A 65 15.03 30.26 8.48
CA GLU A 65 14.17 30.88 7.45
C GLU A 65 13.46 29.87 6.54
N THR A 66 13.93 28.62 6.45
CA THR A 66 13.31 27.59 5.58
C THR A 66 12.18 26.82 6.26
N GLY A 67 11.90 27.08 7.56
CA GLY A 67 10.92 26.34 8.36
C GLY A 67 9.48 26.43 7.83
N ALA A 68 9.07 27.56 7.26
CA ALA A 68 7.71 27.76 6.76
C ALA A 68 7.44 27.02 5.42
N GLN A 69 8.40 27.01 4.50
CA GLN A 69 8.30 26.28 3.21
C GLN A 69 8.52 24.78 3.37
N ALA A 70 9.39 24.37 4.32
CA ALA A 70 9.55 22.97 4.71
C ALA A 70 8.29 22.42 5.40
N ALA A 71 7.65 23.20 6.30
CA ALA A 71 6.42 22.79 6.97
C ALA A 71 5.25 22.55 5.99
N GLY A 72 5.07 23.42 4.97
CA GLY A 72 4.06 23.24 3.93
C GLY A 72 4.30 22.01 3.05
N SER A 73 5.57 21.72 2.72
CA SER A 73 5.95 20.56 1.92
C SER A 73 5.83 19.24 2.70
N SER A 74 6.14 19.26 4.00
CA SER A 74 5.98 18.12 4.90
C SER A 74 4.52 17.81 5.21
N ALA A 75 3.66 18.84 5.32
CA ALA A 75 2.22 18.66 5.53
C ALA A 75 1.54 17.96 4.34
N ALA A 76 1.84 18.39 3.11
CA ALA A 76 1.35 17.72 1.90
C ALA A 76 1.86 16.27 1.78
N GLY A 77 3.15 16.04 2.08
CA GLY A 77 3.74 14.70 2.08
C GLY A 77 3.08 13.75 3.10
N MET A 78 2.78 14.25 4.30
CA MET A 78 2.07 13.49 5.32
C MET A 78 0.63 13.17 4.91
N GLY A 79 -0.02 14.09 4.18
CA GLY A 79 -1.33 13.88 3.57
C GLY A 79 -1.35 12.79 2.50
N TYR A 80 -0.33 12.75 1.63
CA TYR A 80 -0.22 11.67 0.64
C TYR A 80 0.06 10.31 1.29
N LEU A 81 0.88 10.28 2.34
CA LEU A 81 1.15 9.05 3.10
C LEU A 81 -0.11 8.54 3.82
N SER A 82 -0.88 9.43 4.46
CA SER A 82 -2.11 9.06 5.14
C SER A 82 -3.19 8.57 4.17
N ALA A 83 -3.32 9.17 2.98
CA ALA A 83 -4.17 8.65 1.91
C ALA A 83 -3.73 7.25 1.43
N ALA A 84 -2.42 7.06 1.19
CA ALA A 84 -1.92 5.74 0.77
C ALA A 84 -2.20 4.65 1.84
N LEU A 85 -1.99 4.97 3.12
CA LEU A 85 -2.23 4.04 4.23
C LEU A 85 -3.73 3.76 4.45
N ALA A 86 -4.60 4.76 4.33
CA ALA A 86 -6.05 4.59 4.52
C ALA A 86 -6.63 3.58 3.52
N THR A 87 -6.33 3.72 2.22
CA THR A 87 -6.75 2.73 1.22
C THR A 87 -6.04 1.40 1.41
N GLY A 88 -4.72 1.39 1.62
CA GLY A 88 -3.93 0.17 1.69
C GLY A 88 -4.34 -0.77 2.85
N LEU A 89 -4.50 -0.21 4.06
CA LEU A 89 -4.91 -0.99 5.23
C LEU A 89 -6.37 -1.43 5.14
N SER A 90 -7.25 -0.59 4.59
CA SER A 90 -8.65 -0.96 4.39
C SER A 90 -8.80 -2.13 3.42
N CYS A 91 -8.08 -2.10 2.30
CA CYS A 91 -8.08 -3.19 1.32
C CYS A 91 -7.49 -4.50 1.88
N LEU A 92 -6.50 -4.42 2.78
CA LEU A 92 -5.97 -5.59 3.47
C LEU A 92 -7.01 -6.24 4.37
N GLY A 93 -7.69 -5.45 5.21
CA GLY A 93 -8.75 -5.95 6.09
C GLY A 93 -9.96 -6.47 5.30
N GLY A 94 -10.41 -5.71 4.31
CA GLY A 94 -11.51 -6.10 3.42
C GLY A 94 -11.19 -7.36 2.61
N GLY A 95 -9.98 -7.48 2.08
CA GLY A 95 -9.55 -8.67 1.34
C GLY A 95 -9.58 -9.95 2.19
N ILE A 96 -9.18 -9.87 3.46
CA ILE A 96 -9.24 -11.01 4.39
C ILE A 96 -10.72 -11.38 4.66
N ALA A 97 -11.57 -10.40 4.96
CA ALA A 97 -12.99 -10.64 5.21
C ALA A 97 -13.71 -11.23 3.98
N VAL A 98 -13.47 -10.66 2.80
CA VAL A 98 -14.02 -11.12 1.52
C VAL A 98 -13.56 -12.54 1.22
N SER A 99 -12.28 -12.88 1.45
CA SER A 99 -11.79 -14.24 1.18
C SER A 99 -12.51 -15.31 2.02
N ALA A 100 -12.81 -15.02 3.29
CA ALA A 100 -13.55 -15.92 4.17
C ALA A 100 -15.04 -16.00 3.77
N ALA A 101 -15.68 -14.86 3.53
CA ALA A 101 -17.08 -14.79 3.15
C ALA A 101 -17.34 -15.46 1.79
N ALA A 102 -16.49 -15.20 0.79
CA ALA A 102 -16.60 -15.78 -0.54
C ALA A 102 -16.39 -17.30 -0.54
N SER A 103 -15.44 -17.81 0.27
CA SER A 103 -15.21 -19.26 0.38
C SER A 103 -16.41 -19.98 0.98
N ALA A 104 -17.02 -19.42 2.03
CA ALA A 104 -18.23 -19.97 2.64
C ALA A 104 -19.45 -19.87 1.70
N ALA A 105 -19.60 -18.74 1.02
CA ALA A 105 -20.65 -18.52 0.03
C ALA A 105 -20.60 -19.55 -1.11
N LEU A 106 -19.43 -19.80 -1.68
CA LEU A 106 -19.24 -20.80 -2.74
C LEU A 106 -19.55 -22.22 -2.25
N GLY A 107 -19.18 -22.55 -1.01
CA GLY A 107 -19.54 -23.84 -0.40
C GLY A 107 -21.06 -24.01 -0.27
N ALA A 108 -21.75 -23.01 0.23
CA ALA A 108 -23.20 -23.06 0.39
C ALA A 108 -23.94 -23.08 -0.98
N ILE A 109 -23.44 -22.34 -1.97
CA ILE A 109 -23.96 -22.37 -3.35
C ILE A 109 -23.83 -23.77 -3.97
N SER A 110 -22.81 -24.55 -3.58
CA SER A 110 -22.66 -25.92 -4.07
C SER A 110 -23.72 -26.90 -3.52
N GLU A 111 -24.30 -26.61 -2.36
CA GLU A 111 -25.39 -27.39 -1.76
C GLU A 111 -26.77 -26.92 -2.25
N ASP A 112 -26.97 -25.60 -2.38
CA ASP A 112 -28.22 -25.02 -2.86
C ASP A 112 -27.95 -23.81 -3.77
N SER A 113 -28.23 -23.97 -5.06
CA SER A 113 -28.09 -22.89 -6.04
C SER A 113 -29.06 -21.72 -5.81
N SER A 114 -30.14 -21.91 -5.05
CA SER A 114 -31.16 -20.88 -4.79
C SER A 114 -30.67 -19.77 -3.87
N ILE A 115 -29.64 -20.02 -3.06
CA ILE A 115 -29.10 -19.05 -2.10
C ILE A 115 -28.02 -18.13 -2.67
N LEU A 116 -27.66 -18.27 -3.95
CA LEU A 116 -26.63 -17.46 -4.62
C LEU A 116 -26.83 -15.95 -4.42
N GLY A 117 -28.07 -15.45 -4.56
CA GLY A 117 -28.37 -14.03 -4.36
C GLY A 117 -28.13 -13.54 -2.93
N LYS A 118 -28.45 -14.35 -1.92
CA LYS A 118 -28.23 -13.99 -0.50
C LYS A 118 -26.75 -14.03 -0.14
N SER A 119 -26.03 -15.02 -0.67
CA SER A 119 -24.59 -15.18 -0.47
C SER A 119 -23.79 -14.01 -1.06
N LEU A 120 -24.19 -13.49 -2.23
CA LEU A 120 -23.55 -12.32 -2.84
C LEU A 120 -23.69 -11.04 -2.01
N ILE A 121 -24.79 -10.88 -1.25
CA ILE A 121 -24.96 -9.72 -0.37
C ILE A 121 -23.90 -9.73 0.74
N PHE A 122 -23.62 -10.88 1.36
CA PHE A 122 -22.60 -10.96 2.42
C PHE A 122 -21.19 -10.70 1.90
N VAL A 123 -20.87 -11.15 0.69
CA VAL A 123 -19.57 -10.87 0.04
C VAL A 123 -19.46 -9.38 -0.31
N GLY A 124 -20.50 -8.78 -0.89
CA GLY A 124 -20.51 -7.36 -1.23
C GLY A 124 -20.48 -6.44 0.00
N LEU A 125 -21.08 -6.86 1.12
CA LEU A 125 -21.03 -6.11 2.38
C LEU A 125 -19.60 -6.03 2.93
N ALA A 126 -18.81 -7.09 2.76
CA ALA A 126 -17.38 -7.10 3.11
C ALA A 126 -16.53 -6.21 2.19
N GLU A 127 -16.88 -6.08 0.91
CA GLU A 127 -16.21 -5.17 -0.04
C GLU A 127 -16.42 -3.69 0.32
N GLY A 128 -17.54 -3.35 0.97
CA GLY A 128 -17.83 -2.00 1.41
C GLY A 128 -16.72 -1.35 2.25
N VAL A 129 -15.97 -2.16 3.02
CA VAL A 129 -14.81 -1.70 3.80
C VAL A 129 -13.73 -1.10 2.89
N CYS A 130 -13.43 -1.76 1.76
CA CYS A 130 -12.47 -1.27 0.77
C CYS A 130 -12.91 0.07 0.17
N LEU A 131 -14.21 0.21 -0.14
CA LEU A 131 -14.77 1.45 -0.70
C LEU A 131 -14.71 2.60 0.30
N TYR A 132 -14.98 2.36 1.59
CA TYR A 132 -14.80 3.39 2.60
C TYR A 132 -13.35 3.86 2.69
N GLY A 133 -12.38 2.95 2.63
CA GLY A 133 -10.95 3.31 2.60
C GLY A 133 -10.60 4.23 1.42
N LEU A 134 -11.16 3.94 0.24
CA LEU A 134 -10.99 4.76 -0.96
C LEU A 134 -11.65 6.15 -0.81
N ILE A 135 -12.87 6.21 -0.28
CA ILE A 135 -13.59 7.48 -0.04
C ILE A 135 -12.80 8.36 0.92
N ILE A 136 -12.29 7.80 2.02
CA ILE A 136 -11.48 8.55 2.99
C ILE A 136 -10.21 9.09 2.34
N SER A 137 -9.55 8.31 1.48
CA SER A 137 -8.40 8.80 0.72
C SER A 137 -8.73 9.96 -0.20
N PHE A 138 -9.86 9.92 -0.91
CA PHE A 138 -10.30 11.07 -1.70
C PHE A 138 -10.63 12.29 -0.84
N MET A 139 -11.21 12.10 0.34
CA MET A 139 -11.45 13.20 1.28
C MET A 139 -10.15 13.82 1.79
N ILE A 140 -9.13 13.00 2.08
CA ILE A 140 -7.81 13.49 2.48
C ILE A 140 -7.18 14.28 1.32
N LEU A 141 -7.15 13.70 0.12
CA LEU A 141 -6.57 14.36 -1.06
C LEU A 141 -7.30 15.65 -1.44
N GLY A 142 -8.62 15.72 -1.25
CA GLY A 142 -9.40 16.94 -1.49
C GLY A 142 -9.22 18.05 -0.45
N LYS A 143 -8.49 17.78 0.63
CA LYS A 143 -8.16 18.75 1.69
C LYS A 143 -6.71 19.24 1.66
N LEU A 144 -5.87 18.61 0.83
CA LEU A 144 -4.49 19.01 0.56
C LEU A 144 -4.43 20.03 -0.57
#